data_AF-A0A931DU61-F1
#
_entry.id   AF-A0A931DU61-F1
#
_cell.length_a   1.000
_cell.length_b   1.000
_cell.length_c   1.000
_cell.angle_alpha   90.00
_cell.angle_beta   90.00
_cell.angle_gamma   90.00
#
_symmetry.space_group_name_H-M   'P 1'
#
loop_
_entity.id
_entity.type
_entity.pdbx_description
1 polymer ?
#
loop_
_entity_poly.entity_id
_entity_poly.type
_entity_poly.pdbx_seq_one_letter_code
_entity_poly.pdbx_strand_id
1 'polypeptide(L)'
;MTRIGREIIELCRARFGPPPRTFDRRDTRLLRLRPPLWLRLADGDALHDVLARQEMLVAHGRIVWACVVQADAALFRRGRGDRPALVVYSPDPAFDEMPDDLQEIAARLFALRRADPGDPVLREFAGLLADPAARPSRAPVPRPVVGSLRVFATTVLVARRHLPGHHLAAGTFPLIIHPETDSTMILPGRYWPAPLLALWRAASADPSGFH
;
A
#
# COMPACT_ATOMS: atom_id res chain seq x y z
N MET A 1 4.71 -21.96 -1.93
CA MET A 1 4.66 -20.69 -1.18
C MET A 1 3.25 -20.06 -1.16
N THR A 2 2.30 -20.53 -1.99
CA THR A 2 0.92 -20.01 -2.17
C THR A 2 0.01 -20.06 -0.94
N ARG A 3 0.16 -21.03 -0.02
CA ARG A 3 -0.71 -21.10 1.18
C ARG A 3 -0.35 -20.08 2.27
N ILE A 4 0.92 -19.67 2.34
CA ILE A 4 1.42 -18.79 3.41
C ILE A 4 0.85 -17.38 3.28
N GLY A 5 0.70 -16.87 2.05
CA GLY A 5 0.10 -15.54 1.79
C GLY A 5 -1.32 -15.43 2.36
N ARG A 6 -2.15 -16.46 2.14
CA ARG A 6 -3.54 -16.49 2.62
C ARG A 6 -3.60 -16.56 4.14
N GLU A 7 -2.83 -17.47 4.74
CA GLU A 7 -2.78 -17.61 6.19
C GLU A 7 -2.36 -16.29 6.87
N ILE A 8 -1.36 -15.60 6.32
CA ILE A 8 -0.90 -14.32 6.85
C ILE A 8 -1.97 -13.24 6.75
N ILE A 9 -2.64 -13.08 5.60
CA ILE A 9 -3.64 -12.02 5.43
C ILE A 9 -4.90 -12.29 6.26
N GLU A 10 -5.28 -13.55 6.42
CA GLU A 10 -6.36 -13.96 7.32
C GLU A 10 -6.03 -13.67 8.78
N LEU A 11 -4.79 -13.93 9.22
CA LEU A 11 -4.34 -13.55 10.56
C LEU A 11 -4.32 -12.02 10.75
N CYS A 12 -3.95 -11.23 9.73
CA CYS A 12 -4.10 -9.78 9.76
C CYS A 12 -5.56 -9.37 9.96
N ARG A 13 -6.50 -9.97 9.20
CA ARG A 13 -7.94 -9.73 9.31
C ARG A 13 -8.47 -10.10 10.70
N ALA A 14 -8.07 -11.25 11.23
CA ALA A 14 -8.47 -11.72 12.56
C ALA A 14 -7.95 -10.79 13.68
N ARG A 15 -6.68 -10.37 13.60
CA ARG A 15 -6.08 -9.42 14.57
C ARG A 15 -6.68 -8.03 14.52
N PHE A 16 -7.07 -7.58 13.33
CA PHE A 16 -7.72 -6.28 13.16
C PHE A 16 -9.21 -6.33 13.56
N GLY A 17 -9.84 -7.51 13.49
CA GLY A 17 -11.22 -7.74 13.90
C GLY A 17 -12.25 -7.51 12.77
N PRO A 18 -13.50 -7.94 12.96
CA PRO A 18 -14.59 -7.72 12.00
C PRO A 18 -15.07 -6.25 12.04
N PRO A 19 -15.48 -5.66 10.90
CA PRO A 19 -16.20 -4.38 10.89
C PRO A 19 -17.67 -4.55 11.35
N PRO A 20 -18.30 -3.53 11.95
CA PRO A 20 -17.71 -2.25 12.38
C PRO A 20 -16.81 -2.42 13.60
N ARG A 21 -15.66 -1.75 13.61
CA ARG A 21 -14.66 -1.84 14.68
C ARG A 21 -14.76 -0.66 15.64
N THR A 22 -14.57 -0.96 16.91
CA THR A 22 -14.32 0.03 17.96
C THR A 22 -12.95 -0.23 18.57
N PHE A 23 -12.25 0.86 18.92
CA PHE A 23 -10.89 0.79 19.41
C PHE A 23 -10.79 1.54 20.73
N ASP A 24 -9.94 1.05 21.63
CA ASP A 24 -9.61 1.80 22.83
C ASP A 24 -8.83 3.09 22.49
N ARG A 25 -8.58 3.93 23.51
CA ARG A 25 -7.85 5.19 23.31
C ARG A 25 -6.42 5.01 22.78
N ARG A 26 -5.75 3.91 23.11
CA ARG A 26 -4.37 3.64 22.68
C ARG A 26 -4.35 3.26 21.20
N ASP A 27 -5.23 2.35 20.80
CA ASP A 27 -5.41 1.90 19.42
C ASP A 27 -5.86 3.05 18.53
N THR A 28 -6.82 3.85 18.99
CA THR A 28 -7.28 5.05 18.27
C THR A 28 -6.14 6.02 17.98
N ARG A 29 -5.25 6.26 18.96
CA ARG A 29 -4.06 7.12 18.77
C ARG A 29 -3.05 6.53 17.78
N LEU A 30 -2.87 5.21 17.79
CA LEU A 30 -1.97 4.52 16.86
C LEU A 30 -2.50 4.63 15.43
N LEU A 31 -3.79 4.38 15.24
CA LEU A 31 -4.45 4.34 13.93
C LEU A 31 -4.53 5.73 13.29
N ARG A 32 -4.76 6.78 14.09
CA ARG A 32 -5.03 8.14 13.59
C ARG A 32 -3.84 8.82 12.91
N LEU A 33 -3.78 8.81 11.58
CA LEU A 33 -2.88 9.60 10.72
C LEU A 33 -2.90 11.09 11.07
N ARG A 34 -1.71 11.70 11.08
CA ARG A 34 -1.53 13.14 11.23
C ARG A 34 -0.83 13.66 9.98
N PRO A 35 -1.27 14.78 9.39
CA PRO A 35 -0.62 15.31 8.21
C PRO A 35 0.83 15.72 8.56
N PRO A 36 1.84 15.23 7.80
CA PRO A 36 3.20 15.77 7.87
C PRO A 36 3.23 17.22 7.38
N LEU A 37 4.28 17.97 7.75
CA LEU A 37 4.37 19.41 7.46
C LEU A 37 4.19 19.73 5.97
N TRP A 38 4.85 18.98 5.09
CA TRP A 38 4.75 19.20 3.64
C TRP A 38 3.32 19.05 3.13
N LEU A 39 2.54 18.11 3.67
CA LEU A 39 1.15 17.90 3.27
C LEU A 39 0.25 19.02 3.81
N ARG A 40 0.55 19.55 5.00
CA ARG A 40 -0.18 20.72 5.54
C ARG A 40 0.00 21.98 4.71
N LEU A 41 1.15 22.11 4.05
CA LEU A 41 1.48 23.27 3.21
C LEU A 41 1.04 23.08 1.75
N ALA A 42 0.72 21.85 1.35
CA ALA A 42 0.23 21.51 0.02
C ALA A 42 -1.31 21.52 0.01
N ASP A 43 -1.88 22.71 -0.17
CA ASP A 43 -3.32 22.86 -0.31
C ASP A 43 -3.82 22.08 -1.55
N GLY A 44 -4.88 21.30 -1.36
CA GLY A 44 -5.50 20.51 -2.44
C GLY A 44 -4.78 19.21 -2.83
N ASP A 45 -3.72 18.78 -2.13
CA ASP A 45 -3.13 17.46 -2.37
C ASP A 45 -4.15 16.34 -2.03
N ALA A 46 -4.34 15.40 -2.96
CA ALA A 46 -5.31 14.31 -2.85
C ALA A 46 -5.10 13.42 -1.61
N LEU A 47 -3.92 13.43 -0.98
CA LEU A 47 -3.66 12.69 0.24
C LEU A 47 -4.39 13.26 1.47
N HIS A 48 -4.93 14.48 1.40
CA HIS A 48 -5.84 14.99 2.44
C HIS A 48 -7.11 14.13 2.57
N ASP A 49 -7.58 13.52 1.48
CA ASP A 49 -8.75 12.65 1.51
C ASP A 49 -8.53 11.42 2.39
N VAL A 50 -7.31 10.85 2.35
CA VAL A 50 -6.93 9.73 3.22
C VAL A 50 -7.05 10.13 4.70
N LEU A 51 -6.66 11.34 5.04
CA LEU A 51 -6.78 11.86 6.41
C LEU A 51 -8.23 12.12 6.81
N ALA A 52 -9.07 12.57 5.88
CA ALA A 52 -10.49 12.82 6.13
C ALA A 52 -11.29 11.51 6.28
N ARG A 53 -10.91 10.46 5.54
CA ARG A 53 -11.65 9.17 5.49
C ARG A 53 -11.04 8.07 6.37
N GLN A 54 -9.95 8.34 7.08
CA GLN A 54 -9.26 7.34 7.90
C GLN A 54 -10.17 6.66 8.94
N GLU A 55 -11.13 7.37 9.54
CA GLU A 55 -12.05 6.78 10.53
C GLU A 55 -12.97 5.74 9.89
N MET A 56 -13.46 6.00 8.67
CA MET A 56 -14.23 5.06 7.87
C MET A 56 -13.38 3.83 7.50
N LEU A 57 -12.13 4.04 7.05
CA LEU A 57 -11.21 2.93 6.73
C LEU A 57 -10.96 2.06 7.94
N VAL A 58 -10.70 2.66 9.10
CA VAL A 58 -10.42 1.94 10.34
C VAL A 58 -11.64 1.16 10.82
N ALA A 59 -12.81 1.79 10.84
CA ALA A 59 -14.03 1.17 11.35
C ALA A 59 -14.59 0.09 10.42
N HIS A 60 -14.60 0.34 9.10
CA HIS A 60 -15.35 -0.48 8.13
C HIS A 60 -14.49 -1.10 7.03
N GLY A 61 -13.22 -0.73 6.92
CA GLY A 61 -12.34 -1.22 5.87
C GLY A 61 -12.05 -2.72 5.96
N ARG A 62 -11.70 -3.29 4.81
CA ARG A 62 -11.19 -4.66 4.68
C ARG A 62 -9.70 -4.67 4.39
N ILE A 63 -9.05 -5.78 4.74
CA ILE A 63 -7.61 -5.95 4.58
C ILE A 63 -7.31 -6.76 3.33
N VAL A 64 -6.44 -6.22 2.48
CA VAL A 64 -5.94 -6.84 1.24
C VAL A 64 -4.42 -6.75 1.18
N TRP A 65 -3.79 -7.48 0.27
CA TRP A 65 -2.39 -7.27 -0.06
C TRP A 65 -2.18 -6.05 -0.93
N ALA A 66 -1.07 -5.35 -0.69
CA ALA A 66 -0.53 -4.32 -1.58
C ALA A 66 0.96 -4.53 -1.81
N CYS A 67 1.46 -4.07 -2.95
CA CYS A 67 2.88 -4.06 -3.28
C CYS A 67 3.33 -2.68 -3.77
N VAL A 68 4.51 -2.23 -3.33
CA VAL A 68 5.12 -0.97 -3.74
C VAL A 68 5.54 -1.05 -5.19
N VAL A 69 5.11 -0.07 -5.98
CA VAL A 69 5.58 0.18 -7.35
C VAL A 69 6.70 1.22 -7.32
N GLN A 70 6.50 2.32 -6.59
CA GLN A 70 7.47 3.41 -6.47
C GLN A 70 7.40 4.03 -5.08
N ALA A 71 8.56 4.36 -4.53
CA ALA A 71 8.67 5.06 -3.25
C ALA A 71 9.92 5.93 -3.25
N ASP A 72 9.89 7.01 -2.48
CA ASP A 72 11.09 7.81 -2.19
C ASP A 72 12.15 6.92 -1.51
N ALA A 73 13.39 6.95 -1.99
CA ALA A 73 14.51 6.18 -1.46
C ALA A 73 14.75 6.38 0.05
N ALA A 74 14.31 7.51 0.61
CA ALA A 74 14.35 7.77 2.04
C ALA A 74 13.42 6.84 2.83
N LEU A 75 12.32 6.33 2.25
CA LEU A 75 11.39 5.41 2.93
C LEU A 75 12.03 4.07 3.29
N PHE A 76 13.02 3.62 2.53
CA PHE A 76 13.73 2.35 2.75
C PHE A 76 14.78 2.39 3.85
N ARG A 77 15.07 3.57 4.39
CA ARG A 77 16.01 3.76 5.50
C ARG A 77 15.30 4.31 6.72
N ARG A 78 15.86 4.03 7.90
CA ARG A 78 15.41 4.68 9.14
C ARG A 78 15.49 6.19 8.99
N GLY A 79 14.44 6.88 9.40
CA GLY A 79 14.37 8.32 9.23
C GLY A 79 13.10 8.90 9.84
N ARG A 80 12.98 10.22 9.71
CA ARG A 80 11.80 10.98 10.11
C ARG A 80 11.00 11.36 8.86
N GLY A 81 9.71 11.61 9.07
CA GLY A 81 8.83 12.12 8.03
C GLY A 81 8.15 11.02 7.22
N ASP A 82 6.84 11.12 7.21
CA ASP A 82 5.95 10.31 6.38
C ASP A 82 6.00 10.85 4.94
N ARG A 83 5.93 9.96 3.96
CA ARG A 83 6.04 10.29 2.53
C ARG A 83 5.04 9.47 1.71
N PRO A 84 4.63 9.95 0.53
CA PRO A 84 3.84 9.14 -0.39
C PRO A 84 4.64 7.94 -0.91
N ALA A 85 3.94 6.87 -1.24
CA ALA A 85 4.41 5.80 -2.10
C ALA A 85 3.29 5.37 -3.04
N LEU A 86 3.64 5.02 -4.27
CA LEU A 86 2.74 4.39 -5.21
C LEU A 86 2.74 2.89 -4.96
N VAL A 87 1.55 2.32 -4.78
CA VAL A 87 1.36 0.87 -4.58
C VAL A 87 0.33 0.34 -5.57
N VAL A 88 0.38 -0.96 -5.84
CA VAL A 88 -0.73 -1.72 -6.40
C VAL A 88 -1.39 -2.55 -5.32
N TYR A 89 -2.70 -2.73 -5.43
CA TYR A 89 -3.46 -3.65 -4.58
C TYR A 89 -4.61 -4.27 -5.38
N SER A 90 -5.16 -5.36 -4.86
CA SER A 90 -6.37 -5.95 -5.42
C SER A 90 -7.41 -6.27 -4.34
N PRO A 91 -8.70 -5.99 -4.59
CA PRO A 91 -9.79 -6.52 -3.78
C PRO A 91 -10.12 -7.99 -4.05
N ASP A 92 -9.53 -8.60 -5.07
CA ASP A 92 -9.85 -9.94 -5.54
C ASP A 92 -9.19 -11.00 -4.63
N PRO A 93 -9.95 -11.96 -4.07
CA PRO A 93 -9.41 -13.02 -3.21
C PRO A 93 -8.36 -13.91 -3.88
N ALA A 94 -8.25 -13.93 -5.22
CA ALA A 94 -7.19 -14.63 -5.92
C ALA A 94 -5.79 -14.18 -5.44
N PHE A 95 -5.62 -12.89 -5.12
CA PHE A 95 -4.36 -12.36 -4.62
C PHE A 95 -4.09 -12.64 -3.14
N ASP A 96 -5.05 -13.20 -2.40
CA ASP A 96 -4.77 -13.65 -1.02
C ASP A 96 -3.80 -14.84 -1.03
N GLU A 97 -3.89 -15.73 -2.03
CA GLU A 97 -2.97 -16.87 -2.18
C GLU A 97 -1.63 -16.47 -2.83
N MET A 98 -1.64 -15.45 -3.68
CA MET A 98 -0.54 -15.14 -4.59
C MET A 98 -0.07 -13.69 -4.44
N PRO A 99 0.49 -13.29 -3.28
CA PRO A 99 1.05 -11.94 -3.12
C PRO A 99 2.24 -11.66 -4.05
N ASP A 100 2.92 -12.71 -4.54
CA ASP A 100 4.04 -12.59 -5.47
C ASP A 100 3.56 -12.11 -6.87
N ASP A 101 2.32 -12.42 -7.28
CA ASP A 101 1.75 -11.90 -8.53
C ASP A 101 1.58 -10.37 -8.45
N LEU A 102 1.24 -9.82 -7.28
CA LEU A 102 1.23 -8.36 -7.09
C LEU A 102 2.65 -7.77 -7.19
N GLN A 103 3.68 -8.49 -6.78
CA GLN A 103 5.07 -8.05 -6.93
C GLN A 103 5.47 -8.04 -8.41
N GLU A 104 5.09 -9.07 -9.18
CA GLU A 104 5.35 -9.11 -10.61
C GLU A 104 4.63 -7.96 -11.34
N ILE A 105 3.36 -7.71 -10.99
CA ILE A 105 2.61 -6.56 -11.53
C ILE A 105 3.32 -5.25 -11.14
N ALA A 106 3.74 -5.09 -9.89
CA ALA A 106 4.44 -3.89 -9.45
C ALA A 106 5.75 -3.67 -10.22
N ALA A 107 6.54 -4.72 -10.46
CA ALA A 107 7.75 -4.66 -11.26
C ALA A 107 7.48 -4.27 -12.71
N ARG A 108 6.45 -4.85 -13.33
CA ARG A 108 6.01 -4.48 -14.70
C ARG A 108 5.60 -3.01 -14.79
N LEU A 109 4.87 -2.49 -13.80
CA LEU A 109 4.49 -1.08 -13.75
C LEU A 109 5.68 -0.15 -13.50
N PHE A 110 6.63 -0.55 -12.66
CA PHE A 110 7.86 0.21 -12.47
C PHE A 110 8.66 0.34 -13.78
N ALA A 111 8.75 -0.73 -14.56
CA ALA A 111 9.37 -0.71 -15.89
C ALA A 111 8.57 0.14 -16.89
N LEU A 112 7.24 0.00 -16.90
CA LEU A 112 6.34 0.73 -17.81
C LEU A 112 6.50 2.25 -17.70
N ARG A 113 6.77 2.77 -16.50
CA ARG A 113 7.00 4.21 -16.26
C ARG A 113 8.04 4.84 -17.20
N ARG A 114 9.05 4.07 -17.60
CA ARG A 114 10.15 4.55 -18.46
C ARG A 114 10.02 4.07 -19.91
N ALA A 115 8.95 3.34 -20.22
CA ALA A 115 8.70 2.82 -21.55
C ALA A 115 7.87 3.80 -22.39
N ASP A 116 7.97 3.69 -23.71
CA ASP A 116 7.05 4.31 -24.67
C ASP A 116 6.30 3.20 -25.42
N PRO A 117 5.27 2.61 -24.80
CA PRO A 117 4.53 1.51 -25.43
C PRO A 117 3.74 2.02 -26.63
N GLY A 118 3.66 1.21 -27.69
CA GLY A 118 2.85 1.52 -28.87
C GLY A 118 1.35 1.65 -28.56
N ASP A 119 0.87 0.85 -27.61
CA ASP A 119 -0.52 0.83 -27.14
C ASP A 119 -0.89 2.17 -26.43
N PRO A 120 -1.93 2.89 -26.89
CA PRO A 120 -2.31 4.18 -26.32
C PRO A 120 -2.71 4.13 -24.84
N VAL A 121 -3.39 3.06 -24.40
CA VAL A 121 -3.84 2.89 -23.01
C VAL A 121 -2.63 2.69 -22.10
N LEU A 122 -1.66 1.89 -22.54
CA LEU A 122 -0.41 1.73 -21.80
C LEU A 122 0.42 3.02 -21.77
N ARG A 123 0.40 3.81 -22.85
CA ARG A 123 1.14 5.08 -22.91
C ARG A 123 0.57 6.12 -21.96
N GLU A 124 -0.76 6.23 -21.90
CA GLU A 124 -1.45 7.10 -20.93
C GLU A 124 -1.11 6.70 -19.49
N PHE A 125 -1.20 5.40 -19.20
CA PHE A 125 -0.86 4.90 -17.86
C PHE A 125 0.63 5.08 -17.53
N ALA A 126 1.54 4.89 -18.49
CA ALA A 126 2.97 5.16 -18.31
C ALA A 126 3.22 6.63 -17.94
N GLY A 127 2.53 7.56 -18.61
CA GLY A 127 2.57 8.99 -18.28
C GLY A 127 2.13 9.28 -16.85
N LEU A 128 1.03 8.67 -16.41
CA LEU A 128 0.55 8.76 -15.02
C LEU A 128 1.59 8.26 -14.00
N LEU A 129 2.30 7.17 -14.32
CA LEU A 129 3.33 6.61 -13.44
C LEU A 129 4.62 7.46 -13.43
N ALA A 130 4.91 8.16 -14.53
CA ALA A 130 6.12 8.94 -14.73
C ALA A 130 6.06 10.32 -14.05
N ASP A 131 4.87 10.87 -13.89
CA ASP A 131 4.65 12.15 -13.23
C ASP A 131 4.86 12.04 -11.70
N PRO A 132 5.91 12.68 -11.12
CA PRO A 132 6.16 12.66 -9.68
C PRO A 132 5.12 13.46 -8.87
N ALA A 133 4.39 14.38 -9.50
CA ALA A 133 3.32 15.15 -8.88
C ALA A 133 2.00 14.36 -8.85
N ALA A 134 1.83 13.36 -9.72
CA ALA A 134 0.63 12.56 -9.75
C ALA A 134 0.34 11.87 -8.40
N ARG A 135 -0.94 11.82 -8.07
CA ARG A 135 -1.48 11.13 -6.89
C ARG A 135 -2.61 10.21 -7.34
N PRO A 136 -2.34 9.16 -8.16
CA PRO A 136 -3.38 8.24 -8.56
C PRO A 136 -4.09 7.69 -7.34
N SER A 137 -5.42 7.65 -7.42
CA SER A 137 -6.30 7.13 -6.37
C SER A 137 -7.22 6.11 -7.02
N ARG A 138 -7.07 4.84 -6.64
CA ARG A 138 -7.79 3.69 -7.24
C ARG A 138 -7.76 3.69 -8.79
N ALA A 139 -6.63 4.06 -9.39
CA ALA A 139 -6.49 4.02 -10.85
C ALA A 139 -6.48 2.56 -11.32
N PRO A 140 -7.39 2.12 -12.22
CA PRO A 140 -7.41 0.73 -12.68
C PRO A 140 -6.15 0.43 -13.49
N VAL A 141 -5.46 -0.66 -13.14
CA VAL A 141 -4.30 -1.10 -13.91
C VAL A 141 -4.77 -1.64 -15.26
N PRO A 142 -4.14 -1.24 -16.39
CA PRO A 142 -4.57 -1.67 -17.71
C PRO A 142 -4.57 -3.20 -17.89
N ARG A 143 -5.59 -3.72 -18.59
CA ARG A 143 -5.73 -5.15 -18.90
C ARG A 143 -4.51 -5.80 -19.55
N PRO A 144 -3.73 -5.12 -20.43
CA PRO A 144 -2.50 -5.72 -20.96
C PRO A 144 -1.47 -6.08 -19.88
N VAL A 145 -1.55 -5.50 -18.67
CA VAL A 145 -0.66 -5.80 -17.55
C VAL A 145 -1.22 -6.90 -16.65
N VAL A 146 -2.53 -6.88 -16.36
CA VAL A 146 -3.17 -7.67 -15.29
C VAL A 146 -4.21 -8.68 -15.78
N GLY A 147 -4.46 -8.75 -17.08
CA GLY A 147 -5.47 -9.63 -17.68
C GLY A 147 -6.89 -9.23 -17.30
N SER A 148 -7.66 -10.19 -16.77
CA SER A 148 -9.05 -10.01 -16.34
C SER A 148 -9.21 -9.62 -14.87
N LEU A 149 -8.14 -9.69 -14.07
CA LEU A 149 -8.20 -9.42 -12.64
C LEU A 149 -8.29 -7.93 -12.34
N ARG A 150 -8.97 -7.59 -11.25
CA ARG A 150 -9.12 -6.20 -10.80
C ARG A 150 -7.93 -5.80 -9.96
N VAL A 151 -7.06 -4.97 -10.48
CA VAL A 151 -5.91 -4.41 -9.76
C VAL A 151 -5.94 -2.89 -9.88
N PHE A 152 -5.59 -2.20 -8.80
CA PHE A 152 -5.59 -0.75 -8.74
C PHE A 152 -4.22 -0.23 -8.32
N ALA A 153 -3.76 0.83 -8.99
CA ALA A 153 -2.65 1.65 -8.53
C ALA A 153 -3.20 2.80 -7.66
N THR A 154 -2.59 3.03 -6.51
CA THR A 154 -2.99 4.11 -5.60
C THR A 154 -1.79 4.68 -4.86
N THR A 155 -1.85 5.96 -4.52
CA THR A 155 -0.86 6.61 -3.68
C THR A 155 -1.27 6.46 -2.23
N VAL A 156 -0.38 5.88 -1.41
CA VAL A 156 -0.56 5.78 0.04
C VAL A 156 0.34 6.76 0.76
N LEU A 157 -0.16 7.34 1.85
CA LEU A 157 0.71 8.01 2.81
C LEU A 157 1.41 6.93 3.66
N VAL A 158 2.71 6.77 3.47
CA VAL A 158 3.51 5.85 4.29
C VAL A 158 3.80 6.49 5.64
N ALA A 159 2.91 6.23 6.59
CA ALA A 159 3.12 6.62 7.98
C ALA A 159 4.16 5.71 8.63
N ARG A 160 5.37 6.22 8.89
CA ARG A 160 6.49 5.39 9.39
C ARG A 160 6.17 4.70 10.71
N ARG A 161 5.36 5.33 11.57
CA ARG A 161 4.93 4.71 12.83
C ARG A 161 4.04 3.47 12.64
N HIS A 162 3.46 3.28 11.45
CA HIS A 162 2.67 2.11 11.10
C HIS A 162 3.54 0.97 10.57
N LEU A 163 4.82 1.20 10.27
CA LEU A 163 5.73 0.15 9.80
C LEU A 163 6.61 -0.38 10.95
N PRO A 164 6.82 -1.70 11.06
CA PRO A 164 7.82 -2.25 11.96
C PRO A 164 9.21 -1.67 11.63
N GLY A 165 9.92 -1.18 12.65
CA GLY A 165 11.24 -0.56 12.46
C GLY A 165 11.22 0.82 11.80
N HIS A 166 10.04 1.42 11.56
CA HIS A 166 9.85 2.79 11.05
C HIS A 166 10.40 3.10 9.66
N HIS A 167 10.54 2.07 8.82
CA HIS A 167 10.95 2.19 7.43
C HIS A 167 10.33 1.05 6.62
N LEU A 168 10.31 1.22 5.29
CA LEU A 168 9.82 0.25 4.34
C LEU A 168 10.90 -0.81 4.12
N ALA A 169 10.78 -1.95 4.81
CA ALA A 169 11.76 -3.03 4.75
C ALA A 169 11.44 -4.08 3.68
N ALA A 170 10.17 -4.19 3.27
CA ALA A 170 9.74 -5.05 2.17
C ALA A 170 8.73 -4.29 1.29
N GLY A 171 8.59 -4.73 0.04
CA GLY A 171 7.65 -4.13 -0.92
C GLY A 171 6.18 -4.52 -0.70
N THR A 172 5.92 -5.65 -0.05
CA THR A 172 4.56 -6.20 0.11
C THR A 172 4.07 -6.08 1.55
N PHE A 173 2.86 -5.55 1.74
CA PHE A 173 2.26 -5.36 3.07
C PHE A 173 0.72 -5.33 3.01
N PRO A 174 0.04 -5.56 4.15
CA PRO A 174 -1.41 -5.44 4.23
C PRO A 174 -1.88 -3.98 4.15
N LEU A 175 -2.91 -3.75 3.35
CA LEU A 175 -3.55 -2.46 3.10
C LEU A 175 -5.02 -2.51 3.50
N ILE A 176 -5.50 -1.44 4.13
CA ILE A 176 -6.90 -1.20 4.46
C ILE A 176 -7.55 -0.46 3.29
N ILE A 177 -8.62 -1.04 2.74
CA ILE A 177 -9.42 -0.46 1.66
C ILE A 177 -10.90 -0.45 2.04
N HIS A 178 -11.70 0.44 1.42
CA HIS A 178 -13.14 0.47 1.59
C HIS A 178 -13.83 0.70 0.23
N PRO A 179 -14.91 -0.03 -0.12
CA PRO A 179 -15.54 0.09 -1.44
C PRO A 179 -16.03 1.52 -1.74
N GLU A 180 -16.53 2.25 -0.74
CA GLU A 180 -17.16 3.58 -0.90
C GLU A 180 -16.17 4.77 -0.90
N THR A 181 -14.86 4.52 -0.79
CA THR A 181 -13.86 5.60 -0.90
C THR A 181 -12.57 5.10 -1.52
N ASP A 182 -11.95 5.90 -2.37
CA ASP A 182 -10.67 5.55 -3.01
C ASP A 182 -9.47 5.69 -2.07
N SER A 183 -9.68 6.29 -0.90
CA SER A 183 -8.69 6.36 0.17
C SER A 183 -8.26 4.97 0.63
N THR A 184 -6.98 4.83 0.93
CA THR A 184 -6.40 3.59 1.45
C THR A 184 -5.40 3.90 2.55
N MET A 185 -5.18 2.96 3.46
CA MET A 185 -4.24 3.14 4.57
C MET A 185 -3.48 1.86 4.82
N ILE A 186 -2.17 1.93 5.03
CA ILE A 186 -1.38 0.77 5.43
C ILE A 186 -1.93 0.23 6.75
N LEU A 187 -2.18 -1.08 6.84
CA LEU A 187 -2.57 -1.69 8.11
C LEU A 187 -1.39 -1.55 9.09
N PRO A 188 -1.55 -0.95 10.27
CA PRO A 188 -0.40 -0.75 11.15
C PRO A 188 0.21 -2.06 11.64
N GLY A 189 1.54 -2.09 11.72
CA GLY A 189 2.38 -3.25 12.04
C GLY A 189 2.02 -3.96 13.35
N ARG A 190 1.33 -3.27 14.26
CA ARG A 190 0.78 -3.87 15.48
C ARG A 190 -0.21 -5.01 15.19
N TYR A 191 -0.93 -4.95 14.06
CA TYR A 191 -1.89 -5.97 13.66
C TYR A 191 -1.26 -7.06 12.77
N TRP A 192 0.03 -6.97 12.46
CA TRP A 192 0.71 -7.96 11.62
C TRP A 192 1.05 -9.22 12.42
N PRO A 193 0.83 -10.42 11.86
CA PRO A 193 1.15 -11.66 12.53
C PRO A 193 2.65 -11.93 12.58
N ALA A 194 3.06 -12.82 13.49
CA ALA A 194 4.48 -13.14 13.70
C ALA A 194 5.22 -13.58 12.42
N PRO A 195 4.63 -14.40 11.52
CA PRO A 195 5.27 -14.75 10.25
C PRO A 195 5.57 -13.52 9.38
N LEU A 196 4.63 -12.58 9.26
CA LEU A 196 4.85 -11.34 8.49
C LEU A 196 5.92 -10.46 9.13
N LEU A 197 5.93 -10.34 10.46
CA LEU A 197 6.97 -9.61 11.19
C LEU A 197 8.35 -10.25 11.01
N ALA A 198 8.44 -11.58 10.91
CA ALA A 198 9.70 -12.28 10.64
C ALA A 198 10.21 -11.99 9.23
N LEU A 199 9.35 -12.08 8.21
CA LEU A 199 9.69 -11.73 6.83
C LEU A 199 10.16 -10.27 6.72
N TRP A 200 9.44 -9.34 7.38
CA TRP A 200 9.79 -7.93 7.38
C TRP A 200 11.16 -7.66 8.01
N ARG A 201 11.48 -8.33 9.12
CA ARG A 201 12.78 -8.20 9.80
C ARG A 201 13.93 -8.81 8.99
N ALA A 202 13.69 -9.94 8.32
CA ALA A 202 14.67 -10.55 7.43
C ALA A 202 15.03 -9.59 6.28
N ALA A 203 14.02 -8.98 5.66
CA ALA A 203 14.23 -7.99 4.61
C ALA A 203 14.93 -6.70 5.11
N SER A 204 14.70 -6.29 6.36
CA SER A 204 15.47 -5.19 6.98
C SER A 204 16.97 -5.52 7.16
N ALA A 205 17.32 -6.80 7.34
CA ALA A 205 18.69 -7.24 7.59
C ALA A 205 19.50 -7.40 6.30
N ASP A 206 18.84 -7.65 5.18
CA ASP A 206 19.43 -7.74 3.85
C ASP A 206 18.82 -6.70 2.88
N PRO A 207 19.29 -5.44 2.91
CA PRO A 207 18.76 -4.38 2.07
C PRO A 207 19.10 -4.54 0.58
N SER A 208 19.84 -5.58 0.19
CA SER A 208 20.30 -5.84 -1.19
C SER A 208 19.16 -6.28 -2.13
N GLY A 209 18.01 -6.69 -1.59
CA GLY A 209 16.88 -7.26 -2.34
C GLY A 209 15.95 -6.27 -3.06
N PHE A 210 16.32 -4.99 -3.16
CA PHE A 210 15.48 -3.93 -3.77
C PHE A 210 15.97 -3.44 -5.15
N HIS A 211 16.80 -4.23 -5.84
CA HIS A 211 17.35 -3.88 -7.16
C HIS A 211 16.49 -4.37 -8.33
#